data_AF-A0A257JC79-F1
#
_entry.id   AF-A0A257JC79-F1
#
_cell.length_a   1.000
_cell.length_b   1.000
_cell.length_c   1.000
_cell.angle_alpha   90.00
_cell.angle_beta   90.00
_cell.angle_gamma   90.00
#
_symmetry.space_group_name_H-M   'P 1'
#
loop_
_entity.id
_entity.type
_entity.pdbx_description
1 polymer ?
#
loop_
_entity_poly.entity_id
_entity_poly.type
_entity_poly.pdbx_seq_one_letter_code
_entity_poly.pdbx_strand_id
1 'polypeptide(L)'
;RINPVTSFGITFTEPLAAQWRDHAPNCQSFEAAYGLSETHTCDTYMPRDAVRWGTHGLPVTGVTIRILDPDTGAERATGEVGEIVLKSRGSFRGYWRKPEATAKTLRDGWVHTGDMGTLNAEGYLTFIGRTKEMIKVSGYSVFPEEVETILIKHPAVAQAAVIGVADAERGEVVRAFIVRKPGSTLDEPALLAWARANMAI
;
A
#
# COMPACT_ATOMS: atom_id res chain seq x y z
N ARG A 1 -5.09 10.45 24.83
CA ARG A 1 -4.09 11.10 23.96
C ARG A 1 -4.02 10.30 22.66
N ILE A 2 -3.46 10.83 21.58
CA ILE A 2 -3.29 10.08 20.32
C ILE A 2 -1.81 9.91 20.01
N ASN A 3 -1.47 8.79 19.40
CA ASN A 3 -0.17 8.51 18.81
C ASN A 3 -0.40 8.10 17.35
N PRO A 4 -0.64 9.06 16.44
CA PRO A 4 -0.84 8.76 15.03
C PRO A 4 0.44 8.11 14.47
N VAL A 5 0.28 6.99 13.78
CA VAL A 5 1.38 6.25 13.17
C VAL A 5 1.25 6.35 11.67
N THR A 6 2.36 6.55 10.96
CA THR A 6 2.42 6.35 9.51
C THR A 6 3.34 5.19 9.25
N SER A 7 2.84 4.16 8.56
CA SER A 7 3.62 2.97 8.30
C SER A 7 4.06 2.86 6.84
N PHE A 8 5.29 2.39 6.63
CA PHE A 8 5.87 2.12 5.30
C PHE A 8 6.42 0.69 5.33
N GLY A 9 6.01 -0.15 4.39
CA GLY A 9 6.46 -1.54 4.27
C GLY A 9 5.92 -2.52 5.31
N ILE A 10 5.22 -2.06 6.35
CA ILE A 10 4.51 -2.93 7.32
C ILE A 10 3.18 -2.27 7.66
N THR A 11 2.05 -2.92 7.39
CA THR A 11 0.74 -2.39 7.78
C THR A 11 0.63 -2.26 9.30
N PHE A 12 0.24 -1.08 9.80
CA PHE A 12 -0.08 -0.92 11.22
C PHE A 12 -1.43 -1.57 11.56
N THR A 13 -1.40 -2.64 12.36
CA THR A 13 -2.56 -3.50 12.64
C THR A 13 -3.09 -3.33 14.07
N GLU A 14 -4.32 -3.80 14.30
CA GLU A 14 -4.92 -3.81 15.64
C GLU A 14 -4.06 -4.55 16.69
N PRO A 15 -3.49 -5.74 16.40
CA PRO A 15 -2.58 -6.40 17.34
C PRO A 15 -1.32 -5.57 17.66
N LEU A 16 -0.75 -4.87 16.67
CA LEU A 16 0.40 -3.98 16.92
C LEU A 16 0.00 -2.77 17.77
N ALA A 17 -1.17 -2.19 17.51
CA ALA A 17 -1.73 -1.13 18.34
C ALA A 17 -1.98 -1.61 19.77
N ALA A 18 -2.38 -2.88 19.95
CA ALA A 18 -2.57 -3.50 21.25
C ALA A 18 -1.26 -3.64 22.03
N GLN A 19 -0.20 -4.12 21.39
CA GLN A 19 1.14 -4.20 21.98
C GLN A 19 1.67 -2.82 22.39
N TRP A 20 1.41 -1.79 21.59
CA TRP A 20 1.82 -0.42 21.91
C TRP A 20 1.21 0.14 23.21
N ARG A 21 0.06 -0.38 23.65
CA ARG A 21 -0.56 0.05 24.91
C ARG A 21 0.26 -0.33 26.14
N ASP A 22 1.11 -1.34 26.06
CA ASP A 22 2.02 -1.72 27.15
C ASP A 22 3.06 -0.61 27.43
N HIS A 23 3.39 0.20 26.42
CA HIS A 23 4.31 1.33 26.53
C HIS A 23 3.61 2.67 26.67
N ALA A 24 2.43 2.83 26.08
CA ALA A 24 1.67 4.08 26.07
C ALA A 24 0.18 3.85 26.39
N PRO A 25 -0.18 3.51 27.66
CA PRO A 25 -1.52 3.03 28.01
C PRO A 25 -2.65 4.06 27.85
N ASN A 26 -2.30 5.35 27.81
CA ASN A 26 -3.25 6.47 27.66
C ASN A 26 -3.31 7.04 26.22
N CYS A 27 -2.70 6.33 25.26
CA CYS A 27 -2.63 6.73 23.87
C CYS A 27 -3.38 5.74 22.96
N GLN A 28 -4.20 6.28 22.08
CA GLN A 28 -4.77 5.52 20.97
C GLN A 28 -3.80 5.62 19.77
N SER A 29 -3.35 4.48 19.27
CA SER A 29 -2.47 4.38 18.08
C SER A 29 -3.23 3.75 16.93
N PHE A 30 -3.12 4.32 15.74
CA PHE A 30 -3.71 3.81 14.49
C PHE A 30 -2.95 4.37 13.29
N GLU A 31 -3.13 3.73 12.13
CA GLU A 31 -2.64 4.25 10.85
C GLU A 31 -3.29 5.60 10.58
N ALA A 32 -2.48 6.63 10.41
CA ALA A 32 -2.93 8.01 10.52
C ALA A 32 -3.46 8.55 9.19
N ALA A 33 -2.75 8.28 8.09
CA ALA A 33 -2.97 8.99 6.83
C ALA A 33 -2.28 8.30 5.65
N TYR A 34 -2.75 8.63 4.46
CA TYR A 34 -2.04 8.45 3.19
C TYR A 34 -1.77 9.84 2.57
N GLY A 35 -0.66 9.95 1.83
CA GLY A 35 -0.43 11.08 0.93
C GLY A 35 0.97 11.13 0.34
N LEU A 36 1.20 12.11 -0.54
CA LEU A 36 2.43 12.23 -1.33
C LEU A 36 3.06 13.62 -1.23
N SER A 37 4.27 13.77 -1.76
CA SER A 37 4.93 15.09 -1.84
C SER A 37 4.19 16.03 -2.80
N GLU A 38 3.66 15.48 -3.89
CA GLU A 38 2.93 16.19 -4.96
C GLU A 38 1.59 16.76 -4.50
N THR A 39 1.11 16.36 -3.33
CA THR A 39 -0.24 16.63 -2.82
C THR A 39 -0.25 17.23 -1.41
N HIS A 40 0.93 17.57 -0.88
CA HIS A 40 1.12 18.16 0.45
C HIS A 40 0.86 17.18 1.62
N THR A 41 1.37 15.95 1.47
CA THR A 41 1.62 14.92 2.50
C THR A 41 0.41 14.21 3.10
N CYS A 42 -0.72 14.88 3.30
CA CYS A 42 -1.87 14.31 4.00
C CYS A 42 -3.15 14.46 3.17
N ASP A 43 -3.44 13.45 2.35
CA ASP A 43 -4.61 13.40 1.47
C ASP A 43 -5.81 12.73 2.14
N THR A 44 -5.54 11.79 3.05
CA THR A 44 -6.54 11.17 3.91
C THR A 44 -6.14 11.29 5.37
N TYR A 45 -7.11 11.13 6.28
CA TYR A 45 -6.85 11.04 7.70
C TYR A 45 -7.83 10.06 8.37
N MET A 46 -7.33 9.24 9.30
CA MET A 46 -8.12 8.26 10.03
C MET A 46 -8.94 8.93 11.13
N PRO A 47 -10.29 8.81 11.12
CA PRO A 47 -11.13 9.31 12.20
C PRO A 47 -10.87 8.52 13.48
N ARG A 48 -10.62 9.24 14.58
CA ARG A 48 -10.26 8.64 15.89
C ARG A 48 -11.35 7.72 16.44
N ASP A 49 -12.60 8.07 16.18
CA ASP A 49 -13.82 7.42 16.67
C ASP A 49 -14.38 6.38 15.70
N ALA A 50 -13.75 6.22 14.52
CA ALA A 50 -14.13 5.25 13.50
C ALA A 50 -12.89 4.60 12.85
N VAL A 51 -11.90 4.20 13.66
CA VAL A 51 -10.68 3.56 13.13
C VAL A 51 -11.03 2.30 12.33
N ARG A 52 -10.56 2.25 11.08
CA ARG A 52 -10.71 1.10 10.18
C ARG A 52 -9.34 0.49 9.88
N TRP A 53 -9.01 -0.61 10.55
CA TRP A 53 -7.73 -1.30 10.41
C TRP A 53 -7.47 -1.77 8.98
N GLY A 54 -6.21 -1.64 8.53
CA GLY A 54 -5.80 -1.98 7.16
C GLY A 54 -6.19 -0.93 6.11
N THR A 55 -6.75 0.21 6.52
CA THR A 55 -7.06 1.34 5.65
C THR A 55 -6.29 2.58 6.09
N HIS A 56 -6.28 3.62 5.26
CA HIS A 56 -5.54 4.86 5.44
C HIS A 56 -6.47 6.05 5.72
N GLY A 57 -7.70 5.77 6.16
CA GLY A 57 -8.65 6.80 6.56
C GLY A 57 -9.48 7.38 5.42
N LEU A 58 -10.13 8.51 5.70
CA LEU A 58 -11.05 9.19 4.79
C LEU A 58 -10.37 10.39 4.12
N PRO A 59 -10.76 10.80 2.90
CA PRO A 59 -10.27 12.03 2.27
C PRO A 59 -10.43 13.23 3.21
N VAL A 60 -9.38 14.04 3.35
CA VAL A 60 -9.47 15.28 4.12
C VAL A 60 -10.29 16.33 3.35
N THR A 61 -10.79 17.35 4.07
CA THR A 61 -11.63 18.40 3.46
C THR A 61 -10.95 19.05 2.25
N GLY A 62 -11.64 19.05 1.11
CA GLY A 62 -11.13 19.65 -0.13
C GLY A 62 -10.23 18.74 -0.96
N VAL A 63 -10.01 17.48 -0.53
CA VAL A 63 -9.43 16.42 -1.35
C VAL A 63 -10.55 15.60 -1.97
N THR A 64 -10.44 15.35 -3.28
CA THR A 64 -11.28 14.40 -4.00
C THR A 64 -10.40 13.27 -4.49
N ILE A 65 -10.79 12.02 -4.21
CA ILE A 65 -10.09 10.81 -4.64
C ILE A 65 -10.99 10.04 -5.59
N ARG A 66 -10.40 9.47 -6.65
CA ARG A 66 -11.03 8.50 -7.53
C ARG A 66 -10.11 7.31 -7.72
N ILE A 67 -10.70 6.16 -8.00
CA ILE A 67 -9.98 4.95 -8.35
C ILE A 67 -10.21 4.72 -9.85
N LEU A 68 -9.14 4.78 -10.65
CA LEU A 68 -9.23 4.62 -12.11
C LEU A 68 -8.61 3.31 -12.56
N ASP A 69 -9.16 2.72 -13.61
CA ASP A 69 -8.47 1.71 -14.38
C ASP A 69 -7.23 2.35 -15.03
N PRO A 70 -6.00 1.87 -14.76
CA PRO A 70 -4.77 2.51 -15.25
C PRO A 70 -4.59 2.39 -16.78
N ASP A 71 -5.24 1.40 -17.41
CA ASP A 71 -5.11 1.14 -18.85
C ASP A 71 -6.17 1.93 -19.65
N THR A 72 -7.40 2.02 -19.13
CA THR A 72 -8.52 2.67 -19.85
C THR A 72 -8.85 4.08 -19.34
N GLY A 73 -8.43 4.44 -18.13
CA GLY A 73 -8.80 5.68 -17.46
C GLY A 73 -10.24 5.73 -16.95
N ALA A 74 -11.00 4.63 -17.08
CA ALA A 74 -12.37 4.55 -16.58
C ALA A 74 -12.41 4.50 -15.05
N GLU A 75 -13.43 5.10 -14.45
CA GLU A 75 -13.62 5.04 -13.00
C GLU A 75 -14.07 3.63 -12.58
N ARG A 76 -13.42 3.08 -11.55
CA ARG A 76 -13.70 1.78 -10.96
C ARG A 76 -14.90 1.85 -10.02
N ALA A 77 -15.61 0.72 -9.87
CA ALA A 77 -16.67 0.63 -8.89
C ALA A 77 -16.08 0.62 -7.46
N THR A 78 -16.92 0.95 -6.48
CA THR A 78 -16.56 0.86 -5.06
C THR A 78 -16.04 -0.53 -4.71
N GLY A 79 -14.90 -0.61 -4.02
CA GLY A 79 -14.25 -1.85 -3.64
C GLY A 79 -13.37 -2.49 -4.72
N GLU A 80 -13.42 -2.02 -5.97
CA GLU A 80 -12.51 -2.49 -7.02
C GLU A 80 -11.14 -1.80 -6.91
N VAL A 81 -10.11 -2.48 -7.41
CA VAL A 81 -8.73 -1.99 -7.40
C VAL A 81 -8.43 -1.18 -8.67
N GLY A 82 -7.74 -0.06 -8.49
CA GLY A 82 -7.29 0.81 -9.58
C GLY A 82 -6.23 1.81 -9.11
N GLU A 83 -5.78 2.66 -10.02
CA GLU A 83 -4.90 3.79 -9.71
C GLU A 83 -5.64 4.80 -8.83
N ILE A 84 -5.03 5.15 -7.70
CA ILE A 84 -5.46 6.26 -6.86
C ILE A 84 -5.13 7.55 -7.61
N VAL A 85 -6.14 8.32 -8.01
CA VAL A 85 -5.95 9.67 -8.51
C VAL A 85 -6.63 10.65 -7.59
N LEU A 86 -6.01 11.81 -7.39
CA LEU A 86 -6.56 12.78 -6.44
C LEU A 86 -6.41 14.21 -6.92
N LYS A 87 -7.31 15.06 -6.42
CA LYS A 87 -7.36 16.48 -6.75
C LYS A 87 -7.60 17.27 -5.48
N SER A 88 -6.75 18.26 -5.24
CA SER A 88 -6.90 19.17 -4.11
C SER A 88 -6.35 20.56 -4.46
N ARG A 89 -6.65 21.55 -3.61
CA ARG A 89 -6.03 22.88 -3.71
C ARG A 89 -4.54 22.87 -3.35
N GLY A 90 -4.09 21.83 -2.65
CA GLY A 90 -2.70 21.62 -2.21
C GLY A 90 -1.84 20.90 -3.24
N SER A 91 -2.42 20.41 -4.35
CA SER A 91 -1.65 19.80 -5.43
C SER A 91 -0.56 20.75 -5.92
N PHE A 92 0.65 20.22 -6.09
CA PHE A 92 1.79 20.95 -6.61
C PHE A 92 1.51 21.56 -8.00
N ARG A 93 2.36 22.51 -8.40
CA ARG A 93 2.27 23.11 -9.75
C ARG A 93 2.97 22.27 -10.83
N GLY A 94 3.65 21.20 -10.43
CA GLY A 94 4.50 20.39 -11.28
C GLY A 94 5.95 20.33 -10.79
N TYR A 95 6.72 19.50 -11.47
CA TYR A 95 8.14 19.32 -11.21
C TYR A 95 8.97 20.43 -11.87
N TRP A 96 9.90 21.03 -11.10
CA TRP A 96 10.75 22.11 -11.57
C TRP A 96 11.55 21.72 -12.82
N ARG A 97 11.40 22.49 -13.90
CA ARG A 97 12.07 22.28 -15.21
C ARG A 97 11.86 20.88 -15.80
N LYS A 98 10.75 20.20 -15.46
CA LYS A 98 10.38 18.89 -16.00
C LYS A 98 8.92 18.89 -16.50
N PRO A 99 8.61 19.59 -17.61
CA PRO A 99 7.25 19.72 -18.11
C PRO A 99 6.63 18.37 -18.52
N GLU A 100 7.42 17.46 -19.11
CA GLU A 100 6.93 16.13 -19.50
C GLU A 100 6.52 15.27 -18.30
N ALA A 101 7.36 15.22 -17.26
CA ALA A 101 7.03 14.52 -16.01
C ALA A 101 5.81 15.17 -15.33
N THR A 102 5.71 16.50 -15.39
CA THR A 102 4.55 17.23 -14.87
C THR A 102 3.28 16.84 -15.62
N ALA A 103 3.29 16.81 -16.95
CA ALA A 103 2.13 16.42 -17.75
C ALA A 103 1.73 14.95 -17.54
N LYS A 104 2.70 14.08 -17.23
CA LYS A 104 2.42 12.67 -16.90
C LYS A 104 1.73 12.53 -15.55
N THR A 105 2.15 13.29 -14.54
CA THR A 105 1.65 13.19 -13.16
C THR A 105 0.42 14.07 -12.92
N LEU A 106 0.37 15.28 -13.49
CA LEU A 106 -0.71 16.25 -13.29
C LEU A 106 -1.51 16.40 -14.60
N ARG A 107 -2.70 15.80 -14.64
CA ARG A 107 -3.60 15.79 -15.82
C ARG A 107 -4.92 16.45 -15.45
N ASP A 108 -5.28 17.55 -16.09
CA ASP A 108 -6.53 18.28 -15.81
C ASP A 108 -6.76 18.62 -14.32
N GLY A 109 -5.65 18.87 -13.61
CA GLY A 109 -5.63 19.15 -12.17
C GLY A 109 -5.75 17.92 -11.27
N TRP A 110 -5.72 16.71 -11.82
CA TRP A 110 -5.64 15.45 -11.09
C TRP A 110 -4.20 14.96 -11.02
N VAL A 111 -3.75 14.62 -9.83
CA VAL A 111 -2.48 13.95 -9.57
C VAL A 111 -2.69 12.45 -9.75
N HIS A 112 -2.09 11.90 -10.80
CA HIS A 112 -1.91 10.47 -11.03
C HIS A 112 -0.76 9.98 -10.16
N THR A 113 -1.08 9.29 -9.07
CA THR A 113 -0.11 8.95 -8.01
C THR A 113 0.83 7.82 -8.42
N GLY A 114 0.40 6.96 -9.36
CA GLY A 114 1.03 5.67 -9.62
C GLY A 114 0.91 4.65 -8.48
N ASP A 115 0.04 4.93 -7.51
CA ASP A 115 -0.32 4.03 -6.41
C ASP A 115 -1.62 3.31 -6.76
N MET A 116 -1.69 2.03 -6.42
CA MET A 116 -2.88 1.20 -6.58
C MET A 116 -3.60 1.09 -5.24
N GLY A 117 -4.92 1.16 -5.29
CA GLY A 117 -5.74 1.08 -4.10
C GLY A 117 -7.23 0.93 -4.40
N THR A 118 -8.02 1.00 -3.34
CA THR A 118 -9.47 0.92 -3.42
C THR A 118 -10.14 1.86 -2.41
N LEU A 119 -11.37 2.27 -2.71
CA LEU A 119 -12.27 2.96 -1.79
C LEU A 119 -13.42 2.05 -1.42
N ASN A 120 -13.68 1.87 -0.13
CA ASN A 120 -14.85 1.13 0.33
C ASN A 120 -16.12 2.02 0.29
N ALA A 121 -17.28 1.42 0.57
CA ALA A 121 -18.58 2.14 0.55
C ALA A 121 -18.69 3.27 1.57
N GLU A 122 -17.87 3.24 2.62
CA GLU A 122 -17.77 4.28 3.65
C GLU A 122 -16.76 5.37 3.26
N GLY A 123 -16.04 5.22 2.14
CA GLY A 123 -15.05 6.16 1.63
C GLY A 123 -13.63 5.99 2.18
N TYR A 124 -13.35 4.92 2.94
CA TYR A 124 -12.00 4.65 3.44
C TYR A 124 -11.11 4.18 2.29
N LEU A 125 -9.92 4.79 2.20
CA LEU A 125 -8.90 4.45 1.22
C LEU A 125 -8.02 3.30 1.73
N THR A 126 -7.79 2.30 0.89
CA THR A 126 -6.75 1.30 1.11
C THR A 126 -5.70 1.41 0.01
N PHE A 127 -4.46 1.73 0.40
CA PHE A 127 -3.29 1.58 -0.46
C PHE A 127 -2.87 0.11 -0.50
N ILE A 128 -2.57 -0.39 -1.70
CA ILE A 128 -2.21 -1.80 -1.95
C ILE A 128 -0.74 -1.91 -2.37
N GLY A 129 -0.27 -1.03 -3.25
CA GLY A 129 1.10 -1.06 -3.75
C GLY A 129 1.33 -0.09 -4.90
N ARG A 130 2.52 -0.12 -5.49
CA ARG A 130 2.90 0.77 -6.61
C ARG A 130 2.66 0.12 -7.97
N THR A 131 2.03 0.82 -8.91
CA THR A 131 1.78 0.31 -10.27
C THR A 131 3.06 -0.10 -10.99
N LYS A 132 4.16 0.66 -10.79
CA LYS A 132 5.47 0.39 -11.41
C LYS A 132 6.21 -0.81 -10.80
N GLU A 133 5.79 -1.27 -9.62
CA GLU A 133 6.42 -2.36 -8.87
C GLU A 133 5.57 -3.66 -8.96
N MET A 134 4.35 -3.55 -9.49
CA MET A 134 3.43 -4.65 -9.75
C MET A 134 4.07 -5.70 -10.67
N ILE A 135 4.10 -6.94 -10.20
CA ILE A 135 4.66 -8.09 -10.90
C ILE A 135 3.53 -8.75 -11.71
N LYS A 136 3.75 -8.97 -13.00
CA LYS A 136 2.78 -9.66 -13.88
C LYS A 136 3.17 -11.13 -14.08
N VAL A 137 2.58 -12.01 -13.29
CA VAL A 137 2.82 -13.46 -13.36
C VAL A 137 1.68 -14.13 -14.10
N SER A 138 1.92 -14.66 -15.30
CA SER A 138 0.90 -15.37 -16.10
C SER A 138 -0.41 -14.58 -16.29
N GLY A 139 -0.31 -13.25 -16.41
CA GLY A 139 -1.45 -12.34 -16.54
C GLY A 139 -2.08 -11.88 -15.21
N TYR A 140 -1.68 -12.46 -14.08
CA TYR A 140 -2.11 -12.00 -12.75
C TYR A 140 -1.25 -10.83 -12.28
N SER A 141 -1.89 -9.88 -11.60
CA SER A 141 -1.22 -8.74 -10.96
C SER A 141 -0.90 -9.09 -9.51
N VAL A 142 0.38 -9.09 -9.17
CA VAL A 142 0.87 -9.39 -7.81
C VAL A 142 1.63 -8.18 -7.30
N PHE A 143 1.19 -7.62 -6.18
CA PHE A 143 1.91 -6.52 -5.52
C PHE A 143 2.98 -7.08 -4.58
N PRO A 144 4.26 -6.70 -4.74
CA PRO A 144 5.33 -7.11 -3.85
C PRO A 144 5.00 -6.90 -2.37
N GLU A 145 4.41 -5.76 -2.03
CA GLU A 145 4.11 -5.35 -0.66
C GLU A 145 3.09 -6.30 0.01
N GLU A 146 2.13 -6.84 -0.75
CA GLU A 146 1.19 -7.85 -0.25
C GLU A 146 1.92 -9.16 0.08
N VAL A 147 2.81 -9.60 -0.82
CA VAL A 147 3.60 -10.82 -0.63
C VAL A 147 4.53 -10.66 0.58
N GLU A 148 5.22 -9.53 0.70
CA GLU A 148 6.07 -9.18 1.84
C GLU A 148 5.27 -9.22 3.15
N THR A 149 4.12 -8.56 3.18
CA THR A 149 3.23 -8.49 4.35
C THR A 149 2.77 -9.88 4.81
N ILE A 150 2.58 -10.82 3.89
CA ILE A 150 2.28 -12.20 4.25
C ILE A 150 3.54 -12.93 4.73
N LEU A 151 4.66 -12.84 4.01
CA LEU A 151 5.91 -13.52 4.35
C LEU A 151 6.42 -13.15 5.75
N ILE A 152 6.31 -11.89 6.19
CA ILE A 152 6.75 -11.47 7.52
C ILE A 152 5.95 -12.11 8.68
N LYS A 153 4.77 -12.68 8.39
CA LYS A 153 3.97 -13.39 9.40
C LYS A 153 4.57 -14.75 9.76
N HIS A 154 5.48 -15.29 8.94
CA HIS A 154 6.13 -16.54 9.24
C HIS A 154 7.02 -16.40 10.51
N PRO A 155 6.91 -17.31 11.52
CA PRO A 155 7.61 -17.16 12.79
C PRO A 155 9.14 -17.00 12.70
N ALA A 156 9.76 -17.59 11.68
CA ALA A 156 11.21 -17.52 11.44
C ALA A 156 11.67 -16.36 10.51
N VAL A 157 10.76 -15.60 9.89
CA VAL A 157 11.11 -14.49 8.99
C VAL A 157 11.21 -13.20 9.80
N ALA A 158 12.35 -12.51 9.71
CA ALA A 158 12.57 -11.20 10.32
C ALA A 158 12.19 -10.06 9.36
N GLN A 159 12.59 -10.20 8.09
CA GLN A 159 12.30 -9.24 7.02
C GLN A 159 12.14 -10.01 5.71
N ALA A 160 11.31 -9.47 4.81
CA ALA A 160 11.14 -9.97 3.46
C ALA A 160 11.17 -8.78 2.49
N ALA A 161 11.79 -8.97 1.33
CA ALA A 161 11.71 -8.05 0.20
C ALA A 161 11.38 -8.87 -1.05
N VAL A 162 10.48 -8.37 -1.88
CA VAL A 162 9.97 -9.09 -3.04
C VAL A 162 10.19 -8.26 -4.30
N ILE A 163 10.64 -8.93 -5.36
CA ILE A 163 10.78 -8.34 -6.69
C ILE A 163 10.21 -9.28 -7.76
N GLY A 164 9.84 -8.70 -8.90
CA GLY A 164 9.63 -9.44 -10.13
C GLY A 164 10.97 -9.81 -10.76
N VAL A 165 11.06 -11.04 -11.28
CA VAL A 165 12.17 -11.45 -12.15
C VAL A 165 11.60 -12.04 -13.44
N ALA A 166 12.26 -11.76 -14.57
CA ALA A 166 11.82 -12.23 -15.87
C ALA A 166 11.78 -13.77 -15.92
N ASP A 167 10.71 -14.30 -16.51
CA ASP A 167 10.48 -15.72 -16.71
C ASP A 167 9.98 -15.96 -18.15
N ALA A 168 10.54 -16.95 -18.82
CA ALA A 168 10.29 -17.18 -20.24
C ALA A 168 8.85 -17.61 -20.54
N GLU A 169 8.18 -18.28 -19.61
CA GLU A 169 6.83 -18.81 -19.80
C GLU A 169 5.76 -17.92 -19.15
N ARG A 170 6.09 -17.29 -18.03
CA ARG A 170 5.14 -16.54 -17.19
C ARG A 170 5.24 -15.03 -17.32
N GLY A 171 6.18 -14.53 -18.13
CA GLY A 171 6.53 -13.11 -18.21
C GLY A 171 7.41 -12.71 -17.03
N GLU A 172 6.84 -12.73 -15.83
CA GLU A 172 7.57 -12.55 -14.58
C GLU A 172 7.22 -13.63 -13.56
N VAL A 173 8.08 -13.83 -12.58
CA VAL A 173 7.82 -14.59 -11.36
C VAL A 173 8.29 -13.82 -10.13
N VAL A 174 7.65 -14.11 -9.00
CA VAL A 174 8.01 -13.54 -7.70
C VAL A 174 9.34 -14.12 -7.22
N ARG A 175 10.27 -13.24 -6.82
CA ARG A 175 11.47 -13.61 -6.08
C ARG A 175 11.48 -12.89 -4.73
N ALA A 176 11.58 -13.67 -3.65
CA ALA A 176 11.66 -13.16 -2.30
C ALA A 176 13.08 -13.28 -1.73
N PHE A 177 13.56 -12.21 -1.11
CA PHE A 177 14.79 -12.17 -0.31
C PHE A 177 14.41 -12.15 1.17
N ILE A 178 14.92 -13.12 1.92
CA ILE A 178 14.48 -13.37 3.29
C ILE A 178 15.63 -13.18 4.27
N VAL A 179 15.41 -12.30 5.25
CA VAL A 179 16.24 -12.23 6.45
C VAL A 179 15.57 -13.10 7.52
N ARG A 180 16.29 -14.11 8.01
CA ARG A 180 15.82 -15.00 9.05
C ARG A 180 15.99 -14.35 10.43
N LYS A 181 15.11 -14.69 11.38
CA LYS A 181 15.32 -14.31 12.78
C LYS A 181 16.57 -14.99 13.33
N PRO A 182 17.34 -14.34 14.23
CA PRO A 182 18.49 -14.96 14.88
C PRO A 182 18.14 -16.32 15.50
N GLY A 183 18.96 -17.33 15.26
CA GLY A 183 18.77 -18.69 15.80
C GLY A 183 17.67 -19.53 15.12
N SER A 184 16.97 -18.99 14.12
CA SER A 184 15.96 -19.77 13.39
C SER A 184 16.56 -20.61 12.28
N THR A 185 16.06 -21.84 12.13
CA THR A 185 16.33 -22.71 11.00
C THR A 185 15.13 -22.67 10.06
N LEU A 186 15.31 -22.05 8.90
CA LEU A 186 14.33 -22.02 7.83
C LEU A 186 15.06 -22.27 6.52
N ASP A 187 14.59 -23.25 5.76
CA ASP A 187 15.02 -23.52 4.40
C ASP A 187 13.95 -23.09 3.39
N GLU A 188 14.35 -23.04 2.13
CA GLU A 188 13.48 -22.60 1.03
C GLU A 188 12.25 -23.52 0.87
N PRO A 189 12.36 -24.87 0.85
CA PRO A 189 11.19 -25.73 0.69
C PRO A 189 10.15 -25.55 1.79
N ALA A 190 10.56 -25.41 3.06
CA ALA A 190 9.64 -25.19 4.16
C ALA A 190 8.92 -23.85 4.05
N LEU A 191 9.62 -22.77 3.67
CA LEU A 191 8.99 -21.47 3.46
C LEU A 191 8.01 -21.50 2.28
N LEU A 192 8.37 -22.14 1.18
CA LEU A 192 7.47 -22.28 0.02
C LEU A 192 6.21 -23.07 0.37
N ALA A 193 6.35 -24.16 1.13
CA ALA A 193 5.20 -24.94 1.60
C ALA A 193 4.29 -24.11 2.51
N TRP A 194 4.87 -23.35 3.44
CA TRP A 194 4.11 -22.43 4.29
C TRP A 194 3.41 -21.34 3.47
N ALA A 195 4.11 -20.72 2.52
CA ALA A 195 3.55 -19.67 1.67
C ALA A 195 2.35 -20.19 0.87
N ARG A 196 2.44 -21.38 0.26
CA ARG A 196 1.31 -22.02 -0.44
C ARG A 196 0.08 -22.27 0.45
N ALA A 197 0.30 -22.51 1.74
CA ALA A 197 -0.78 -22.74 2.69
C ALA A 197 -1.40 -21.43 3.25
N ASN A 198 -0.71 -20.29 3.12
CA ASN A 198 -1.08 -19.02 3.77
C ASN A 198 -1.34 -17.86 2.79
N MET A 199 -0.93 -17.99 1.53
CA MET A 199 -1.25 -17.06 0.45
C MET A 199 -2.44 -17.63 -0.33
N ALA A 200 -3.52 -16.86 -0.42
CA ALA A 200 -4.69 -17.27 -1.19
C ALA A 200 -4.32 -17.43 -2.68
N ILE A 201 -4.90 -18.47 -3.29
CA ILE A 201 -4.96 -18.68 -4.74
C ILE A 201 -5.95 -17.69 -5.34
#